data_AF-A0AAE1WSQ5-F1
#
_entry.id   AF-A0AAE1WSQ5-F1
#
_cell.length_a   1.000
_cell.length_b   1.000
_cell.length_c   1.000
_cell.angle_alpha   90.00
_cell.angle_beta   90.00
_cell.angle_gamma   90.00
#
_symmetry.space_group_name_H-M   'P 1'
#
loop_
_entity.id
_entity.type
_entity.pdbx_description
1 polymer ?
#
loop_
_entity_poly.entity_id
_entity_poly.type
_entity_poly.pdbx_seq_one_letter_code
_entity_poly.pdbx_strand_id
1 'polypeptide(L)'
;MKDVVSWNAMNAGYVQKELEEVGLSLYHRMRRYGWLPDHYMSASVFRTCSCLAILEQEKQAHAILIPSQISGNVALSSALVDVYFKYSDPDDGFQVFENSLARNVAVSAIIRTLTILRKAEC
;
A
#
# COMPACT_ATOMS: atom_id res chain seq x y z
N MET A 1 14.41 -16.88 -16.71
CA MET A 1 13.49 -17.34 -15.66
C MET A 1 12.90 -16.10 -15.01
N LYS A 2 11.57 -15.92 -14.98
CA LYS A 2 10.95 -14.81 -14.25
C LYS A 2 10.32 -15.41 -13.00
N ASP A 3 10.81 -15.02 -11.84
CA ASP A 3 10.30 -15.41 -10.52
C ASP A 3 10.03 -14.16 -9.67
N VAL A 4 9.45 -14.34 -8.49
CA VAL A 4 9.11 -13.25 -7.56
C VAL A 4 10.34 -12.39 -7.22
N VAL A 5 11.51 -13.01 -7.06
CA VAL A 5 12.78 -12.31 -6.77
C VAL A 5 13.14 -11.34 -7.91
N SER A 6 13.01 -11.78 -9.15
CA SER A 6 13.28 -10.96 -10.34
C SER A 6 12.29 -9.77 -10.46
N TRP A 7 11.01 -9.99 -10.14
CA TRP A 7 10.01 -8.92 -10.11
C TRP A 7 10.27 -7.88 -9.02
N ASN A 8 10.66 -8.34 -7.84
CA ASN A 8 11.02 -7.46 -6.73
C ASN A 8 12.27 -6.64 -7.02
N ALA A 9 13.29 -7.24 -7.64
CA ALA A 9 14.50 -6.52 -8.04
C ALA A 9 14.19 -5.41 -9.07
N MET A 10 13.33 -5.70 -10.05
CA MET A 10 12.85 -4.68 -10.99
C MET A 10 12.09 -3.57 -10.26
N ASN A 11 11.17 -3.92 -9.35
CA ASN A 11 10.42 -2.94 -8.58
C ASN A 11 11.30 -2.04 -7.72
N ALA A 12 12.28 -2.62 -7.01
CA ALA A 12 13.21 -1.87 -6.18
C ALA A 12 13.99 -0.83 -7.01
N GLY A 13 14.38 -1.18 -8.23
CA GLY A 13 15.03 -0.24 -9.16
C GLY A 13 14.13 0.91 -9.61
N TYR A 14 12.82 0.69 -9.76
CA TYR A 14 11.86 1.74 -10.13
C TYR A 14 11.49 2.64 -8.95
N VAL A 15 11.30 2.04 -7.76
CA VAL A 15 11.04 2.80 -6.52
C VAL A 15 12.19 3.75 -6.19
N GLN A 16 13.44 3.34 -6.40
CA GLN A 16 14.61 4.23 -6.20
C GLN A 16 14.63 5.44 -7.14
N LYS A 17 13.91 5.38 -8.25
CA LYS A 17 13.86 6.44 -9.26
C LYS A 17 12.58 7.28 -9.20
N GLU A 18 11.74 7.09 -8.16
CA GLU A 18 10.44 7.78 -8.05
C GLU A 18 9.59 7.59 -9.33
N LEU A 19 9.60 6.37 -9.86
CA LEU A 19 8.82 5.97 -11.04
C LEU A 19 7.65 5.10 -10.60
N GLU A 20 6.75 5.67 -9.79
CA GLU A 20 5.66 4.95 -9.16
C GLU A 20 4.71 4.30 -10.19
N GLU A 21 4.36 5.01 -11.27
CA GLU A 21 3.51 4.49 -12.35
C GLU A 21 4.08 3.22 -13.01
N VAL A 22 5.40 3.11 -13.06
CA VAL A 22 6.09 1.95 -13.63
C VAL A 22 5.99 0.76 -12.67
N GLY A 23 6.04 1.00 -11.35
CA GLY A 23 5.80 -0.03 -10.33
C GLY A 23 4.40 -0.64 -10.43
N LEU A 24 3.38 0.20 -10.62
CA LEU A 24 1.99 -0.25 -10.83
C LEU A 24 1.83 -1.07 -12.12
N SER A 25 2.44 -0.60 -13.21
CA SER A 25 2.47 -1.34 -14.48
C SER A 25 3.16 -2.70 -14.34
N LEU A 26 4.23 -2.76 -13.54
CA LEU A 26 4.96 -3.99 -13.24
C LEU A 26 4.10 -4.98 -12.44
N TYR A 27 3.38 -4.49 -11.44
CA TYR A 27 2.41 -5.26 -10.66
C TYR A 27 1.31 -5.87 -11.53
N HIS A 28 0.68 -5.07 -12.41
CA HIS A 28 -0.31 -5.58 -13.35
C HIS A 28 0.25 -6.65 -14.28
N ARG A 29 1.49 -6.45 -14.75
CA ARG A 29 2.17 -7.42 -15.62
C ARG A 29 2.47 -8.73 -14.88
N MET A 30 2.94 -8.65 -13.64
CA MET A 30 3.20 -9.81 -12.79
C MET A 30 1.93 -10.64 -12.58
N ARG A 31 0.81 -9.97 -12.24
CA ARG A 31 -0.50 -10.62 -12.09
C ARG A 31 -1.03 -11.23 -13.37
N ARG A 32 -0.85 -10.57 -14.52
CA ARG A 32 -1.25 -11.10 -15.84
C ARG A 32 -0.50 -12.39 -16.19
N TYR A 33 0.71 -12.56 -15.69
CA TYR A 33 1.49 -13.80 -15.83
C TYR A 33 1.16 -14.86 -14.75
N GLY A 34 0.16 -14.63 -13.89
CA GLY A 34 -0.29 -15.57 -12.87
C GLY A 34 0.55 -15.59 -11.60
N TRP A 35 1.45 -14.62 -11.41
CA TRP A 35 2.29 -14.55 -10.21
C TRP A 35 1.60 -13.77 -9.10
N LEU A 36 1.70 -14.29 -7.88
CA LEU A 36 1.17 -13.61 -6.69
C LEU A 36 2.18 -12.58 -6.19
N PRO A 37 1.79 -11.30 -6.05
CA PRO A 37 2.58 -10.27 -5.39
C PRO A 37 2.97 -10.71 -3.97
N ASP A 38 4.21 -10.45 -3.57
CA ASP A 38 4.58 -10.59 -2.16
C ASP A 38 4.30 -9.29 -1.38
N HIS A 39 4.59 -9.30 -0.08
CA HIS A 39 4.33 -8.17 0.80
C HIS A 39 5.13 -6.91 0.40
N TYR A 40 6.32 -7.06 -0.20
CA TYR A 40 7.13 -5.93 -0.65
C TYR A 40 6.53 -5.28 -1.90
N MET A 41 6.18 -6.09 -2.89
CA MET A 41 5.49 -5.65 -4.10
C MET A 41 4.17 -4.97 -3.76
N SER A 42 3.37 -5.56 -2.87
CA SER A 42 2.09 -4.99 -2.44
C SER A 42 2.24 -3.68 -1.67
N ALA A 43 3.19 -3.58 -0.74
CA ALA A 43 3.46 -2.33 -0.02
C ALA A 43 3.92 -1.20 -0.95
N SER A 44 4.72 -1.54 -1.96
CA SER A 44 5.15 -0.58 -2.99
C SER A 44 3.97 -0.07 -3.81
N VAL A 45 3.06 -0.95 -4.21
CA VAL A 45 1.86 -0.61 -4.98
C VAL A 45 0.93 0.26 -4.18
N PHE A 46 0.69 -0.04 -2.90
CA PHE A 46 -0.13 0.84 -2.06
C PHE A 46 0.48 2.23 -1.90
N ARG A 47 1.80 2.34 -1.75
CA ARG A 47 2.45 3.66 -1.73
C ARG A 47 2.21 4.43 -3.03
N THR A 48 2.35 3.77 -4.18
CA THR A 48 2.05 4.35 -5.49
C THR A 48 0.60 4.78 -5.61
N CYS A 49 -0.36 3.92 -5.24
CA CYS A 49 -1.78 4.24 -5.32
C CYS A 49 -2.17 5.37 -4.36
N SER A 50 -1.52 5.46 -3.19
CA SER A 50 -1.62 6.60 -2.27
C SER A 50 -1.15 7.89 -2.93
N CYS A 51 0.00 7.87 -3.62
CA CYS A 51 0.53 9.05 -4.32
C CYS A 51 -0.34 9.48 -5.50
N LEU A 52 -0.91 8.52 -6.24
CA LEU A 52 -1.70 8.75 -7.44
C LEU A 52 -3.21 8.87 -7.16
N ALA A 53 -3.64 8.76 -5.91
CA ALA A 53 -5.05 8.77 -5.48
C ALA A 53 -5.95 7.72 -6.18
N ILE A 54 -5.42 6.51 -6.46
CA ILE A 54 -6.16 5.47 -7.21
C ILE A 54 -6.74 4.41 -6.28
N LEU A 55 -7.89 4.74 -5.67
CA LEU A 55 -8.63 3.89 -4.71
C LEU A 55 -9.05 2.52 -5.23
N GLU A 56 -9.44 2.42 -6.49
CA GLU A 56 -9.99 1.18 -7.03
C GLU A 56 -8.91 0.08 -7.09
N GLN A 57 -7.67 0.47 -7.43
CA GLN A 57 -6.53 -0.45 -7.50
C GLN A 57 -6.06 -0.86 -6.11
N GLU A 58 -6.17 0.04 -5.13
CA GLU A 58 -5.95 -0.24 -3.72
C GLU A 58 -6.91 -1.29 -3.18
N LYS A 59 -8.22 -1.12 -3.38
CA LYS A 59 -9.23 -2.09 -2.93
C LYS A 59 -9.00 -3.46 -3.55
N GLN A 60 -8.65 -3.49 -4.84
CA GLN A 60 -8.30 -4.73 -5.52
C GLN A 60 -7.02 -5.38 -4.99
N ALA A 61 -6.00 -4.59 -4.65
CA ALA A 61 -4.78 -5.12 -4.06
C ALA A 61 -4.99 -5.58 -2.60
N HIS A 62 -5.78 -4.85 -1.81
CA HIS A 62 -6.16 -5.24 -0.45
C HIS A 62 -6.93 -6.55 -0.43
N ALA A 63 -7.90 -6.74 -1.35
CA ALA A 63 -8.69 -7.97 -1.44
C ALA A 63 -7.88 -9.25 -1.70
N ILE A 64 -6.65 -9.12 -2.20
CA ILE A 64 -5.76 -10.26 -2.49
C ILE A 64 -4.90 -10.64 -1.27
N LEU A 65 -4.73 -9.71 -0.34
CA LEU A 65 -3.93 -9.93 0.86
C LEU A 65 -4.77 -10.64 1.91
N ILE A 66 -4.16 -11.62 2.58
CA ILE A 66 -4.80 -12.26 3.73
C ILE A 66 -4.57 -11.42 5.00
N PRO A 67 -5.50 -11.42 5.97
CA PRO A 67 -5.40 -10.59 7.17
C PRO A 67 -4.09 -10.76 7.95
N SER A 68 -3.51 -11.96 7.99
CA SER A 68 -2.25 -12.24 8.67
C SER A 68 -1.03 -11.62 7.97
N GLN A 69 -1.06 -11.44 6.65
CA GLN A 69 0.00 -10.74 5.91
C GLN A 69 -0.02 -9.24 6.21
N ILE A 70 -1.22 -8.68 6.39
CA ILE A 70 -1.44 -7.27 6.71
C ILE A 70 -1.04 -7.01 8.16
N SER A 71 -1.58 -7.79 9.11
CA SER A 71 -1.35 -7.57 10.54
C SER A 71 0.11 -7.81 10.97
N GLY A 72 0.83 -8.69 10.26
CA GLY A 72 2.23 -9.01 10.51
C GLY A 72 3.24 -8.05 9.85
N ASN A 73 2.79 -7.12 9.00
CA ASN A 73 3.68 -6.20 8.29
C ASN A 73 3.28 -4.73 8.52
N VAL A 74 4.03 -4.05 9.39
CA VAL A 74 3.77 -2.67 9.78
C VAL A 74 3.76 -1.70 8.59
N ALA A 75 4.68 -1.88 7.63
CA ALA A 75 4.74 -1.02 6.46
C ALA A 75 3.49 -1.18 5.57
N LEU A 76 3.00 -2.42 5.44
CA LEU A 76 1.79 -2.75 4.69
C LEU A 76 0.54 -2.19 5.38
N SER A 77 0.39 -2.43 6.68
CA SER A 77 -0.75 -1.92 7.45
C SER A 77 -0.79 -0.39 7.49
N SER A 78 0.36 0.27 7.64
CA SER A 78 0.42 1.74 7.66
C SER A 78 0.08 2.36 6.31
N ALA A 79 0.52 1.76 5.20
CA ALA A 79 0.19 2.24 3.86
C ALA A 79 -1.32 2.15 3.59
N LEU A 80 -1.96 1.04 3.97
CA LEU A 80 -3.41 0.87 3.84
C LEU A 80 -4.18 1.89 4.68
N VAL A 81 -3.82 2.08 5.95
CA VAL A 81 -4.44 3.10 6.82
C VAL A 81 -4.32 4.49 6.18
N ASP A 82 -3.13 4.88 5.72
CA ASP A 82 -2.92 6.19 5.09
C ASP A 82 -3.83 6.42 3.88
N VAL A 83 -4.07 5.40 3.06
CA VAL A 83 -4.90 5.54 1.85
C VAL A 83 -6.37 5.58 2.20
N TYR A 84 -6.83 4.69 3.08
CA TYR A 84 -8.23 4.66 3.50
C TYR A 84 -8.64 5.99 4.15
N PHE A 85 -7.80 6.57 5.03
CA PHE A 85 -8.11 7.85 5.64
C PHE A 85 -8.00 9.06 4.69
N LYS A 86 -7.15 9.00 3.66
CA LYS A 86 -7.01 10.12 2.72
C LYS A 86 -8.07 10.15 1.63
N TYR A 87 -8.53 8.98 1.19
CA TYR A 87 -9.27 8.86 -0.05
C TYR A 87 -10.55 8.02 0.08
N SER A 88 -10.75 7.28 1.17
CA SER A 88 -11.91 6.40 1.37
C SER A 88 -12.69 6.77 2.64
N ASP A 89 -13.64 5.90 3.00
CA ASP A 89 -14.34 5.93 4.28
C ASP A 89 -13.34 5.72 5.45
N PRO A 90 -13.30 6.65 6.44
CA PRO A 90 -12.49 6.50 7.64
C PRO A 90 -12.75 5.18 8.40
N ASP A 91 -13.96 4.63 8.35
CA ASP A 91 -14.32 3.39 9.04
C ASP A 91 -13.52 2.19 8.52
N ASP A 92 -13.28 2.12 7.20
CA ASP A 92 -12.42 1.10 6.60
C ASP A 92 -10.98 1.22 7.11
N GLY A 93 -10.49 2.47 7.24
CA GLY A 93 -9.16 2.77 7.77
C GLY A 93 -9.02 2.34 9.24
N PHE A 94 -10.06 2.58 10.05
CA PHE A 94 -10.11 2.14 11.44
C PHE A 94 -10.13 0.62 11.57
N GLN A 95 -10.87 -0.09 10.70
CA GLN A 95 -10.86 -1.56 10.72
C GLN A 95 -9.48 -2.14 10.43
N VAL A 96 -8.73 -1.58 9.47
CA VAL A 96 -7.36 -2.02 9.18
C VAL A 96 -6.43 -1.72 10.36
N PHE A 97 -6.60 -0.57 11.01
CA PHE A 97 -5.82 -0.19 12.20
C PHE A 97 -6.04 -1.15 13.38
N GLU A 98 -7.30 -1.46 13.71
CA GLU A 98 -7.66 -2.36 14.82
C GLU A 98 -7.14 -3.79 14.62
N ASN A 99 -7.10 -4.24 13.36
CA ASN A 99 -6.60 -5.56 13.00
C ASN A 99 -5.06 -5.65 12.91
N SER A 100 -4.33 -4.54 13.05
CA SER A 100 -2.86 -4.53 13.03
C SER A 100 -2.27 -4.91 14.39
N LEU A 101 -1.26 -5.78 14.41
CA LEU A 101 -0.54 -6.16 15.63
C LEU A 101 0.37 -5.03 16.15
N ALA A 102 0.63 -4.01 15.33
CA ALA A 102 1.51 -2.88 15.64
C ALA A 102 0.74 -1.58 15.87
N ARG A 103 -0.34 -1.63 16.67
CA ARG A 103 -1.16 -0.48 17.08
C ARG A 103 -0.36 0.77 17.49
N ASN A 104 0.87 0.57 17.99
CA ASN A 104 1.76 1.62 18.49
C ASN A 104 2.50 2.40 17.36
N VAL A 105 2.61 1.84 16.14
CA VAL A 105 3.45 2.40 15.05
C VAL A 105 2.62 3.09 13.95
N ALA A 106 1.34 2.72 13.82
CA ALA A 106 0.38 3.39 12.94
C ALA A 106 0.05 4.84 13.36
N VAL A 107 0.55 5.28 14.52
CA VAL A 107 0.52 6.68 15.00
C VAL A 107 1.18 7.64 13.99
N SER A 108 2.23 7.21 13.28
CA SER A 108 2.89 8.07 12.27
C SER A 108 2.01 8.34 11.04
N ALA A 109 1.19 7.37 10.62
CA ALA A 109 0.23 7.47 9.52
C ALA A 109 -0.96 8.39 9.88
N ILE A 110 -1.51 8.20 11.08
CA ILE A 110 -2.57 9.07 11.64
C ILE A 110 -2.07 10.51 11.79
N ILE A 111 -0.86 10.74 12.33
CA ILE A 111 -0.28 12.09 12.45
C ILE A 111 -0.08 12.73 11.08
N ARG A 112 0.41 11.98 10.07
CA ARG A 112 0.60 12.50 8.72
C ARG A 112 -0.72 12.91 8.07
N THR A 113 -1.75 12.10 8.23
CA THR A 113 -3.08 12.34 7.65
C THR A 113 -3.82 13.48 8.37
N LEU A 114 -3.75 13.57 9.71
CA LEU A 114 -4.27 14.71 10.47
C LEU A 114 -3.53 16.02 10.16
N THR A 115 -2.22 15.97 9.88
CA THR A 115 -1.44 17.16 9.50
C THR A 115 -1.81 17.68 8.10
N ILE A 116 -2.18 16.77 7.18
CA ILE A 116 -2.64 17.13 5.83
C ILE A 116 -4.07 17.70 5.88
N LEU A 117 -4.98 17.08 6.63
CA LEU A 117 -6.35 17.57 6.81
C LEU A 117 -6.37 18.96 7.46
N ARG A 118 -5.50 19.21 8.45
CA ARG A 118 -5.39 20.52 9.12
C ARG A 118 -4.81 21.64 8.20
N LYS A 119 -4.15 21.29 7.09
CA LYS A 119 -3.72 22.26 6.07
C LYS A 119 -4.78 22.55 5.01
N ALA A 120 -5.79 21.70 4.86
CA ALA A 120 -6.90 21.91 3.93
C ALA A 120 -7.99 22.85 4.49
N GLU A 121 -7.93 23.16 5.80
CA GLU A 121 -8.83 24.08 6.50
C GLU A 121 -8.26 25.50 6.70
N CYS A 122 -7.14 25.85 6.06
CA CYS A 122 -6.57 27.21 6.06
C CYS A 122 -6.45 27.78 4.64
#